data_AF-A0AAU3IQ70-F1
#
_entry.id   AF-A0AAU3IQ70-F1
#
_cell.length_a   1.000
_cell.length_b   1.000
_cell.length_c   1.000
_cell.angle_alpha   90.00
_cell.angle_beta   90.00
_cell.angle_gamma   90.00
#
_symmetry.space_group_name_H-M   'P 1'
#
loop_
_entity.id
_entity.type
_entity.pdbx_description
1 polymer ?
#
loop_
_entity_poly.entity_id
_entity_poly.type
_entity_poly.pdbx_seq_one_letter_code
_entity_poly.pdbx_strand_id
1 'polypeptide(L)'
;MLETLIEIAGTTVVAAMATNAWDYTREKVITLFRRDQNEQRLVEALLDHNNSLLAAASDVERARQDVAPLWRLQLKTLLEQHPDAAAEIQVLVDEIQSLLPQRQQNWVQQITARDHGHAYGAMGGDVNVYHAGPAQVRPPNAAASDGTR
;
A
#
# COMPACT_ATOMS: atom_id res chain seq x y z
N MET A 1 -15.19 3.93 -13.48
CA MET A 1 -14.03 4.82 -13.28
C MET A 1 -14.18 5.75 -12.08
N LEU A 2 -15.35 6.37 -11.84
CA LEU A 2 -15.57 7.22 -10.66
C LEU A 2 -15.52 6.44 -9.33
N GLU A 3 -16.03 5.20 -9.28
CA GLU A 3 -15.94 4.36 -8.08
C GLU A 3 -14.49 4.13 -7.62
N THR A 4 -13.60 3.81 -8.56
CA THR A 4 -12.17 3.64 -8.27
C THR A 4 -11.54 4.93 -7.74
N LEU A 5 -11.91 6.09 -8.30
CA LEU A 5 -11.46 7.38 -7.81
C LEU A 5 -11.93 7.64 -6.37
N ILE A 6 -13.21 7.37 -6.07
CA ILE A 6 -13.77 7.52 -4.72
C ILE A 6 -13.04 6.62 -3.73
N GLU A 7 -12.76 5.37 -4.10
CA GLU A 7 -12.02 4.43 -3.25
C GLU A 7 -10.60 4.93 -2.93
N ILE A 8 -9.88 5.38 -3.95
CA ILE A 8 -8.53 5.93 -3.81
C ILE A 8 -8.57 7.22 -2.98
N ALA A 9 -9.51 8.12 -3.25
CA ALA A 9 -9.64 9.39 -2.54
C ALA A 9 -9.96 9.19 -1.07
N GLY A 10 -10.93 8.33 -0.72
CA GLY A 10 -11.26 8.05 0.67
C GLY A 10 -10.09 7.45 1.46
N THR A 11 -9.30 6.57 0.84
CA THR A 11 -8.10 6.02 1.50
C THR A 11 -6.96 7.03 1.59
N THR A 12 -6.83 7.92 0.60
CA THR A 12 -5.79 8.96 0.56
C THR A 12 -6.00 10.03 1.63
N VAL A 13 -7.25 10.51 1.78
CA VAL A 13 -7.61 11.48 2.85
C VAL A 13 -7.29 10.92 4.22
N VAL A 14 -7.67 9.66 4.47
CA VAL A 14 -7.47 8.99 5.75
C VAL A 14 -6.00 8.63 6.01
N ALA A 15 -5.23 8.31 4.97
CA ALA A 15 -3.79 8.14 5.09
C ALA A 15 -3.10 9.44 5.55
N ALA A 16 -3.52 10.59 5.00
CA ALA A 16 -2.97 11.89 5.34
C ALA A 16 -3.26 12.33 6.77
N MET A 17 -4.41 11.96 7.35
CA MET A 17 -4.82 12.32 8.72
C MET A 17 -3.78 12.00 9.79
N ALA A 18 -2.98 10.95 9.62
CA ALA A 18 -1.96 10.55 10.59
C ALA A 18 -0.53 10.91 10.11
N THR A 19 -0.40 11.94 9.28
CA THR A 19 0.88 12.43 8.75
C THR A 19 0.93 13.96 8.80
N ASN A 20 2.11 14.52 8.55
CA ASN A 20 2.31 15.97 8.43
C ASN A 20 1.59 16.59 7.22
N ALA A 21 1.07 15.77 6.29
CA ALA A 21 0.27 16.25 5.17
C ALA A 21 -1.20 16.55 5.55
N TRP A 22 -1.59 16.31 6.81
CA TRP A 22 -2.96 16.45 7.28
C TRP A 22 -3.51 17.87 7.10
N ASP A 23 -2.80 18.89 7.57
CA ASP A 23 -3.32 20.27 7.54
C ASP A 23 -3.60 20.73 6.09
N TYR A 24 -2.66 20.44 5.18
CA TYR A 24 -2.84 20.69 3.75
C TYR A 24 -4.04 19.93 3.18
N THR A 25 -4.17 18.65 3.52
CA THR A 25 -5.28 17.80 3.07
C THR A 25 -6.62 18.34 3.56
N ARG A 26 -6.71 18.71 4.83
CA ARG A 26 -7.92 19.25 5.47
C ARG A 26 -8.41 20.49 4.72
N GLU A 27 -7.54 21.45 4.47
CA GLU A 27 -7.90 22.69 3.75
C GLU A 27 -8.40 22.41 2.33
N LYS A 28 -7.75 21.48 1.62
CA LYS A 28 -8.14 21.11 0.25
C LYS A 28 -9.49 20.39 0.22
N VAL A 29 -9.73 19.46 1.15
CA VAL A 29 -11.03 18.79 1.26
C VAL A 29 -12.13 19.80 1.60
N ILE A 30 -11.92 20.70 2.57
CA ILE A 30 -12.89 21.76 2.89
C ILE A 30 -13.20 22.63 1.67
N THR A 31 -12.17 22.93 0.85
CA THR A 31 -12.33 23.72 -0.38
C THR A 31 -13.21 23.01 -1.42
N LEU A 32 -13.17 21.67 -1.51
CA LEU A 32 -14.05 20.91 -2.41
C LEU A 32 -15.54 21.13 -2.07
N PHE A 33 -15.86 21.14 -0.78
CA PHE A 33 -17.22 21.28 -0.26
C PHE A 33 -17.70 22.73 -0.11
N ARG A 34 -16.90 23.73 -0.51
CA ARG A 34 -17.29 25.16 -0.45
C ARG A 34 -18.56 25.53 -1.21
N ARG A 35 -19.02 24.64 -2.08
CA ARG A 35 -20.22 24.79 -2.93
C ARG A 35 -21.49 24.82 -2.08
N ASP A 36 -21.50 24.11 -0.95
CA ASP A 36 -22.58 24.14 0.04
C ASP A 36 -21.99 24.45 1.42
N GLN A 37 -22.38 25.60 1.99
CA GLN A 37 -21.85 26.05 3.28
C GLN A 37 -22.21 25.13 4.45
N ASN A 38 -23.34 24.43 4.38
CA ASN A 38 -23.74 23.49 5.43
C ASN A 38 -22.94 22.20 5.32
N GLU A 39 -22.78 21.65 4.10
CA GLU A 39 -21.93 20.48 3.89
C GLU A 39 -20.48 20.78 4.25
N GLN A 40 -19.96 21.96 3.88
CA GLN A 40 -18.62 22.39 4.23
C GLN A 40 -18.38 22.33 5.75
N ARG A 41 -19.30 22.86 6.56
CA ARG A 41 -19.18 22.85 8.04
C ARG A 41 -19.28 21.44 8.61
N LEU A 42 -20.15 20.60 8.06
CA LEU A 42 -20.28 19.21 8.48
C LEU A 42 -19.01 18.41 8.17
N VAL A 43 -18.46 18.59 6.97
CA VAL A 43 -17.20 17.95 6.55
C VAL A 43 -16.04 18.43 7.39
N GLU A 44 -15.96 19.72 7.70
CA GLU A 44 -14.93 20.26 8.59
C GLU A 44 -14.96 19.61 9.98
N ALA A 45 -16.13 19.57 10.62
CA ALA A 45 -16.28 18.92 11.92
C ALA A 45 -15.96 17.41 11.87
N LEU A 46 -16.34 16.75 10.79
CA LEU A 46 -16.06 15.33 10.56
C LEU A 46 -14.58 15.05 10.33
N LEU A 47 -13.86 15.91 9.61
CA LEU A 47 -12.40 15.85 9.42
C LEU A 47 -11.70 15.93 10.78
N ASP A 48 -12.06 16.92 11.60
CA ASP A 48 -11.45 17.15 12.91
C ASP A 48 -11.72 16.00 13.89
N HIS A 49 -12.95 15.49 13.88
CA HIS A 49 -13.33 14.34 14.70
C HIS A 49 -12.55 13.08 14.30
N ASN A 50 -12.52 12.76 13.01
CA ASN A 50 -11.82 11.57 12.51
C ASN A 50 -10.31 11.66 12.72
N ASN A 51 -9.71 12.84 12.54
CA ASN A 51 -8.31 13.06 12.85
C ASN A 51 -8.01 12.80 14.34
N SER A 52 -8.84 13.35 15.24
CA SER A 52 -8.72 13.13 16.68
C SER A 52 -8.88 11.65 17.05
N LEU A 53 -9.82 10.95 16.41
CA LEU A 53 -10.03 9.51 16.57
C LEU A 53 -8.79 8.72 16.15
N LEU A 54 -8.21 9.04 14.99
CA LEU A 54 -6.99 8.40 14.50
C LEU A 54 -5.78 8.70 15.39
N ALA A 55 -5.65 9.92 15.91
CA ALA A 55 -4.58 10.30 16.82
C ALA A 55 -4.65 9.57 18.17
N ALA A 56 -5.86 9.23 18.64
CA ALA A 56 -6.09 8.50 19.88
C ALA A 56 -6.10 6.96 19.71
N ALA A 57 -6.08 6.46 18.48
CA ALA A 57 -6.19 5.03 18.20
C ALA A 57 -4.91 4.27 18.61
N SER A 58 -5.09 3.13 19.29
CA SER A 58 -4.00 2.19 19.58
C SER A 58 -3.50 1.45 18.34
N ASP A 59 -4.39 1.21 17.38
CA ASP A 59 -4.10 0.65 16.06
C ASP A 59 -4.59 1.64 14.99
N VAL A 60 -3.68 2.51 14.56
CA VAL A 60 -3.97 3.56 13.57
C VAL A 60 -4.38 2.95 12.23
N GLU A 61 -3.82 1.81 11.83
CA GLU A 61 -4.12 1.22 10.53
C GLU A 61 -5.52 0.60 10.50
N ARG A 62 -5.94 -0.07 11.59
CA ARG A 62 -7.33 -0.50 11.74
C ARG A 62 -8.29 0.69 11.77
N ALA A 63 -7.98 1.75 12.53
CA ALA A 63 -8.82 2.95 12.57
C ALA A 63 -8.95 3.60 11.18
N ARG A 64 -7.88 3.63 10.39
CA ARG A 64 -7.92 4.11 9.00
C ARG A 64 -8.85 3.26 8.13
N GLN A 65 -8.83 1.94 8.27
CA GLN A 65 -9.72 1.03 7.54
C GLN A 65 -11.19 1.25 7.88
N ASP A 66 -11.49 1.58 9.14
CA ASP A 66 -12.86 1.85 9.59
C ASP A 66 -13.38 3.22 9.12
N VAL A 67 -12.50 4.22 9.02
CA VAL A 67 -12.86 5.60 8.63
C VAL A 67 -12.88 5.79 7.11
N ALA A 68 -12.10 5.03 6.32
CA ALA A 68 -12.06 5.17 4.87
C ALA A 68 -13.43 5.00 4.16
N PRO A 69 -14.28 4.01 4.50
CA PRO A 69 -15.62 3.87 3.91
C PRO A 69 -16.51 5.09 4.13
N LEU A 70 -16.37 5.77 5.27
CA LEU A 70 -17.13 6.97 5.57
C LEU A 70 -16.76 8.11 4.60
N TRP A 71 -15.47 8.32 4.35
CA TRP A 71 -15.02 9.32 3.36
C TRP A 71 -15.41 8.97 1.94
N ARG A 72 -15.41 7.68 1.58
CA ARG A 72 -15.91 7.24 0.27
C ARG A 72 -17.37 7.64 0.08
N LEU A 73 -18.20 7.49 1.12
CA LEU A 73 -19.60 7.89 1.06
C LEU A 73 -19.76 9.41 0.87
N GLN A 74 -19.02 10.22 1.64
CA GLN A 74 -19.08 11.68 1.51
C GLN A 74 -18.66 12.17 0.11
N LEU A 75 -17.57 11.62 -0.43
CA LEU A 75 -17.08 11.97 -1.77
C LEU A 75 -18.01 11.46 -2.87
N LYS A 76 -18.66 10.31 -2.66
CA LYS A 76 -19.70 9.82 -3.57
C LYS A 76 -20.89 10.78 -3.61
N THR A 77 -21.40 11.18 -2.44
CA THR A 77 -22.50 12.15 -2.33
C THR A 77 -22.13 13.47 -3.02
N LEU A 78 -20.89 13.97 -2.82
CA LEU A 78 -20.40 15.15 -3.51
C LEU A 78 -20.46 15.00 -5.03
N LEU A 79 -20.00 13.86 -5.56
CA LEU A 79 -20.00 13.61 -7.01
C LEU A 79 -21.39 13.38 -7.61
N GLU A 80 -22.34 12.89 -6.82
CA GLU A 80 -23.75 12.78 -7.23
C GLU A 80 -24.39 14.16 -7.39
N GLN A 81 -24.00 15.14 -6.56
CA GLN A 81 -24.47 16.53 -6.65
C GLN A 81 -23.66 17.37 -7.66
N HIS A 82 -22.35 17.13 -7.73
CA HIS A 82 -21.38 17.91 -8.49
C HIS A 82 -20.40 17.01 -9.26
N PRO A 83 -20.80 16.50 -10.45
CA PRO A 83 -19.96 15.61 -11.24
C PRO A 83 -18.64 16.25 -11.71
N ASP A 84 -18.61 17.58 -11.82
CA ASP A 84 -17.43 18.38 -12.16
C ASP A 84 -16.31 18.28 -11.12
N ALA A 85 -16.66 17.97 -9.86
CA ALA A 85 -15.69 17.82 -8.77
C ALA A 85 -14.76 16.62 -8.96
N ALA A 86 -15.03 15.69 -9.89
CA ALA A 86 -14.17 14.54 -10.15
C ALA A 86 -12.73 14.94 -10.53
N ALA A 87 -12.58 16.01 -11.33
CA ALA A 87 -11.27 16.51 -11.70
C ALA A 87 -10.52 17.10 -10.50
N GLU A 88 -11.23 17.81 -9.62
CA GLU A 88 -10.65 18.37 -8.39
C GLU A 88 -10.25 17.27 -7.40
N ILE A 89 -11.05 16.21 -7.27
CA ILE A 89 -10.73 15.05 -6.43
C ILE A 89 -9.48 14.33 -6.96
N GLN A 90 -9.35 14.17 -8.28
CA GLN A 90 -8.17 13.56 -8.88
C GLN A 90 -6.90 14.37 -8.57
N VAL A 91 -6.94 15.69 -8.76
CA VAL A 91 -5.82 16.58 -8.43
C VAL A 91 -5.48 16.51 -6.94
N LEU A 92 -6.49 16.53 -6.07
CA LEU A 92 -6.30 16.39 -4.62
C LEU A 92 -5.60 15.08 -4.26
N VAL A 93 -6.00 13.96 -4.88
CA VAL A 93 -5.37 12.65 -4.67
C VAL A 93 -3.91 12.69 -5.08
N ASP A 94 -3.60 13.20 -6.28
CA ASP A 94 -2.24 13.23 -6.81
C ASP A 94 -1.33 14.13 -5.94
N GLU A 95 -1.82 15.30 -5.52
CA GLU A 95 -1.13 16.20 -4.61
C GLU A 95 -0.82 15.50 -3.27
N ILE A 96 -1.81 14.89 -2.63
CA ILE A 96 -1.61 14.23 -1.33
C ILE A 96 -0.68 13.03 -1.44
N GLN A 97 -0.82 12.20 -2.47
CA GLN A 97 0.06 11.04 -2.67
C GLN A 97 1.52 11.44 -2.83
N SER A 98 1.80 12.61 -3.41
CA SER A 98 3.16 13.15 -3.49
C SER A 98 3.74 13.61 -2.14
N LEU A 99 2.87 14.00 -1.20
CA LEU A 99 3.23 14.45 0.14
C LEU A 99 3.31 13.31 1.16
N LEU A 100 2.57 12.23 0.91
CA LEU A 100 2.62 11.06 1.77
C LEU A 100 4.01 10.41 1.67
N PRO A 101 4.62 10.03 2.81
CA PRO A 101 5.80 9.20 2.75
C PRO A 101 5.43 7.96 1.95
N GLN A 102 6.24 7.63 0.93
CA GLN A 102 6.07 6.39 0.18
C GLN A 102 5.89 5.29 1.21
N ARG A 103 4.76 4.57 1.16
CA ARG A 103 4.61 3.36 1.97
C ARG A 103 5.80 2.51 1.57
N GLN A 104 6.83 2.52 2.42
CA GLN A 104 7.87 1.51 2.39
C GLN A 104 7.08 0.27 2.74
N GLN A 105 6.57 -0.39 1.71
CA GLN A 105 5.98 -1.71 1.79
C GLN A 105 7.14 -2.55 2.28
N ASN A 106 7.34 -2.57 3.60
CA ASN A 106 8.29 -3.44 4.25
C ASN A 106 7.65 -4.81 4.07
N TRP A 107 7.87 -5.38 2.89
CA TRP A 107 7.53 -6.75 2.58
C TRP A 107 8.41 -7.58 3.51
N VAL A 108 7.88 -7.86 4.70
CA VAL A 108 8.49 -8.83 5.60
C VAL A 108 8.16 -10.19 5.00
N GLN A 109 9.03 -10.66 4.12
CA GLN A 109 8.97 -12.03 3.64
C GLN A 109 9.44 -12.94 4.77
N GLN A 110 8.52 -13.35 5.65
CA GLN A 110 8.82 -14.31 6.70
C GLN A 110 8.90 -15.72 6.09
N ILE A 111 10.11 -16.11 5.67
CA ILE A 111 10.36 -17.48 5.20
C ILE A 111 10.93 -18.29 6.35
N THR A 112 10.14 -19.21 6.88
CA THR A 112 10.58 -20.16 7.90
C THR A 112 10.89 -21.49 7.23
N ALA A 113 12.17 -21.80 7.02
CA ALA A 113 12.60 -23.16 6.68
C ALA A 113 12.81 -23.96 7.97
N ARG A 114 12.39 -25.23 7.97
CA ARG A 114 12.67 -26.20 9.05
C ARG A 114 13.41 -27.39 8.46
N ASP A 115 14.22 -28.06 9.29
CA ASP A 115 15.04 -29.23 8.93
C ASP A 115 16.04 -28.94 7.80
N HIS A 116 16.16 -29.84 6.80
CA HIS A 116 16.96 -29.64 5.58
C HIS A 116 16.30 -28.69 4.55
N GLY A 117 15.43 -27.78 5.00
CA GLY A 117 14.68 -26.89 4.14
C GLY A 117 15.53 -25.73 3.61
N HIS A 118 15.51 -25.53 2.30
CA HIS A 118 16.05 -24.32 1.67
C HIS A 118 14.93 -23.31 1.43
N ALA A 119 15.18 -22.05 1.81
CA ALA A 119 14.27 -20.94 1.67
C ALA A 119 14.91 -19.85 0.81
N TYR A 120 14.21 -19.42 -0.25
CA TYR A 120 14.66 -18.36 -1.14
C TYR A 120 13.55 -17.32 -1.31
N GLY A 121 13.91 -16.05 -1.19
CA GLY A 121 13.02 -14.93 -1.45
C GLY A 121 13.69 -13.91 -2.36
N ALA A 122 12.93 -13.38 -3.31
CA ALA A 122 13.33 -12.22 -4.09
C ALA A 122 12.17 -11.23 -4.18
N MET A 123 12.49 -9.96 -3.97
CA MET A 123 11.58 -8.84 -4.20
C MET A 123 12.13 -8.01 -5.35
N GLY A 124 11.45 -8.10 -6.50
CA GLY A 124 11.80 -7.31 -7.69
C GLY A 124 12.92 -7.88 -8.57
N GLY A 125 13.25 -9.17 -8.44
CA GLY A 125 14.24 -9.84 -9.29
C GLY A 125 14.14 -11.37 -9.22
N ASP A 126 15.04 -12.06 -9.92
CA ASP A 126 15.05 -13.52 -10.01
C ASP A 126 16.03 -14.16 -9.02
N VAL A 127 15.63 -15.28 -8.41
CA VAL A 127 16.56 -16.17 -7.68
C VAL A 127 17.01 -17.29 -8.60
N ASN A 128 18.28 -17.29 -8.99
CA ASN A 128 18.91 -18.41 -9.67
C ASN A 128 19.70 -19.27 -8.68
N VAL A 129 19.21 -20.48 -8.38
CA VAL A 129 19.85 -21.43 -7.47
C VAL A 129 20.54 -22.53 -8.28
N TYR A 130 21.87 -22.59 -8.21
CA TYR A 130 22.65 -23.67 -8.81
C TYR A 130 23.01 -24.69 -7.73
N HIS A 131 22.56 -25.93 -7.90
CA HIS A 131 23.03 -27.04 -7.08
C HIS A 131 24.19 -27.74 -7.80
N ALA A 132 25.41 -27.64 -7.27
CA ALA A 132 26.48 -28.55 -7.64
C ALA A 132 26.19 -29.91 -6.99
N GLY A 133 25.63 -30.85 -7.76
CA GLY A 133 25.59 -32.25 -7.35
C GLY A 133 27.01 -32.77 -7.11
N PRO A 134 27.22 -33.71 -6.17
CA PRO A 134 28.55 -34.20 -5.85
C PRO A 134 29.25 -34.72 -7.11
N ALA A 135 30.53 -34.37 -7.26
CA ALA A 135 31.34 -34.77 -8.40
C ALA A 135 31.27 -36.29 -8.58
N GLN A 136 30.79 -36.77 -9.73
CA GLN A 136 30.83 -38.18 -10.06
C GLN A 136 32.30 -38.60 -10.20
N VAL A 137 32.81 -39.36 -9.24
CA VAL A 137 34.12 -40.01 -9.33
C VAL A 137 34.02 -41.04 -10.46
N ARG A 138 34.63 -40.73 -11.60
CA ARG A 138 34.76 -41.67 -12.73
C ARG A 138 35.61 -42.85 -12.26
N PRO A 139 35.13 -44.11 -12.31
CA PRO A 139 35.96 -45.25 -11.94
C PRO A 139 37.12 -45.42 -12.95
N PRO A 140 38.32 -45.85 -12.49
CA PRO A 140 39.46 -46.06 -13.37
C PRO A 140 39.18 -47.20 -14.36
N ASN A 141 39.55 -46.96 -15.62
CA ASN A 141 39.36 -47.85 -16.75
C ASN A 141 40.11 -49.18 -16.52
N ALA A 142 39.37 -50.29 -16.39
CA ALA A 142 39.97 -51.63 -16.32
C ALA A 142 40.28 -52.12 -17.74
N ALA A 143 41.54 -52.01 -18.16
CA ALA A 143 42.08 -52.80 -19.26
C ALA A 143 43.61 -52.82 -19.23
N ALA A 144 44.17 -53.97 -18.88
CA ALA A 144 45.19 -54.70 -19.63
C ALA A 144 45.92 -55.68 -18.68
N SER A 145 45.32 -56.84 -18.48
CA SER A 145 46.10 -58.05 -18.23
C SER A 145 46.67 -58.47 -19.59
N ASP A 146 47.98 -58.30 -19.77
CA ASP A 146 48.71 -59.01 -20.82
C ASP A 146 49.87 -59.78 -20.18
N GLY A 147 49.92 -61.06 -20.49
CA GLY A 147 50.76 -62.05 -19.85
C GLY A 147 52.18 -62.03 -20.39
N THR A 148 53.15 -62.24 -19.51
CA THR A 148 54.47 -62.75 -19.91
C THR A 148 55.03 -63.55 -18.75
N ARG A 149 55.01 -64.89 -18.85
CA ARG A 149 56.20 -65.76 -18.86
C ARG A 149 55.81 -67.23 -18.95
#